data_AF-A0A1E5UCA7-F1
#
_entry.id   AF-A0A1E5UCA7-F1
#
_cell.length_a   1.000
_cell.length_b   1.000
_cell.length_c   1.000
_cell.angle_alpha   90.00
_cell.angle_beta   90.00
_cell.angle_gamma   90.00
#
_symmetry.space_group_name_H-M   'P 1'
#
loop_
_entity.id
_entity.type
_entity.pdbx_description
1 polymer ?
#
loop_
_entity_poly.entity_id
_entity_poly.type
_entity_poly.pdbx_seq_one_letter_code
_entity_poly.pdbx_strand_id
1 'polypeptide(L)' 'MLATMLVDVDHVLATPIFQEGRSSIGFHPLHTYPMIFLYFLGVLFLRGNYRIIAIGLLFHMFTDFQDFYFWRWLMKL' A
#
# COMPACT_ATOMS: atom_id res chain seq x y z
N MET A 1 -11.57 2.14 7.75
CA MET A 1 -10.13 2.40 7.85
C MET A 1 -9.40 1.12 8.23
N LEU A 2 -9.49 0.60 9.46
CA LEU A 2 -8.75 -0.62 9.85
C LEU A 2 -8.95 -1.85 8.93
N ALA A 3 -10.15 -2.03 8.37
CA ALA A 3 -10.42 -3.11 7.42
C ALA A 3 -9.59 -3.05 6.12
N THR A 4 -9.04 -1.89 5.73
CA THR A 4 -8.19 -1.80 4.53
C THR A 4 -6.82 -2.43 4.73
N MET A 5 -6.42 -2.76 5.96
CA MET A 5 -5.24 -3.60 6.24
C MET A 5 -5.34 -4.99 5.59
N LEU A 6 -6.55 -5.45 5.22
CA LEU A 6 -6.72 -6.69 4.46
C LEU A 6 -6.05 -6.66 3.08
N VAL A 7 -5.63 -5.49 2.59
CA VAL A 7 -4.85 -5.37 1.35
C VAL A 7 -3.55 -6.18 1.41
N ASP A 8 -2.93 -6.30 2.58
CA ASP A 8 -1.68 -7.05 2.80
C ASP A 8 -1.81 -8.55 2.59
N VAL A 9 -3.03 -9.09 2.46
CA VAL A 9 -3.22 -10.50 2.10
C VAL A 9 -2.58 -10.82 0.74
N ASP A 10 -2.35 -9.81 -0.12
CA ASP A 10 -1.62 -9.98 -1.38
C ASP A 10 -0.13 -10.36 -1.18
N HIS A 11 0.43 -10.20 0.02
CA HIS A 11 1.77 -10.67 0.37
C HIS A 11 1.91 -12.18 0.22
N VAL A 12 0.84 -12.96 0.43
CA VAL A 12 0.86 -14.42 0.25
C VAL A 12 1.12 -14.80 -1.22
N LEU A 13 0.85 -13.90 -2.16
CA LEU A 13 1.09 -14.11 -3.59
C LEU A 13 2.52 -13.77 -4.03
N ALA A 14 3.36 -13.28 -3.12
CA ALA A 14 4.76 -12.97 -3.42
C ALA A 14 5.63 -14.22 -3.54
N THR A 15 6.66 -14.13 -4.39
CA THR A 15 7.75 -15.11 -4.43
C THR A 15 9.09 -14.38 -4.33
N PRO A 16 9.87 -14.56 -3.23
CA PRO A 16 9.52 -15.31 -2.02
C PRO A 16 8.43 -14.59 -1.21
N ILE A 17 7.65 -15.37 -0.43
CA ILE A 17 6.58 -14.82 0.42
C ILE A 17 7.17 -13.80 1.42
N PHE A 18 8.23 -14.20 2.14
CA PHE A 18 8.95 -13.34 3.08
C PHE A 18 10.37 -13.06 2.58
N GLN A 19 10.78 -11.79 2.61
CA GLN A 19 12.15 -11.36 2.30
C GLN A 19 12.45 -10.07 3.06
N GLU A 20 13.51 -10.09 3.86
CA GLU A 20 14.00 -8.90 4.57
C GLU A 20 14.51 -7.84 3.59
N GLY A 21 14.36 -6.57 3.95
CA GLY A 21 14.89 -5.46 3.15
C GLY A 21 14.22 -5.23 1.80
N ARG A 22 13.04 -5.82 1.54
CA ARG A 22 12.22 -5.59 0.35
C ARG A 22 11.13 -4.56 0.61
N SER A 23 10.93 -3.63 -0.33
CA SER A 23 9.80 -2.71 -0.30
C SER A 23 8.51 -3.41 -0.75
N SER A 24 7.40 -3.20 -0.04
CA SER A 24 6.08 -3.68 -0.47
C SER A 24 5.60 -2.98 -1.74
N ILE A 25 5.86 -1.68 -1.84
CA ILE A 25 5.45 -0.82 -2.96
C ILE A 25 6.12 -1.28 -4.25
N GLY A 26 5.30 -1.54 -5.27
CA GLY A 26 5.75 -1.97 -6.59
C GLY A 26 6.02 -3.47 -6.71
N PHE A 27 5.96 -4.23 -5.61
CA PHE A 27 6.27 -5.66 -5.60
C PHE A 27 5.03 -6.54 -5.46
N HIS A 28 4.14 -6.25 -4.50
CA HIS A 28 2.93 -7.04 -4.28
C HIS A 28 1.79 -6.61 -5.21
N PRO A 29 0.89 -7.52 -5.64
CA PRO A 29 -0.11 -7.24 -6.66
C PRO A 29 -0.97 -5.98 -6.42
N LEU A 30 -1.46 -5.78 -5.18
CA LEU A 30 -2.29 -4.65 -4.78
C LEU A 30 -1.46 -3.42 -4.38
N HIS A 31 -0.15 -3.60 -4.19
CA HIS A 31 0.81 -2.54 -3.89
C HIS A 31 1.53 -2.01 -5.15
N THR A 32 1.10 -2.40 -6.35
CA THR A 32 1.67 -1.91 -7.61
C THR A 32 1.27 -0.47 -7.92
N TYR A 33 2.09 0.27 -8.67
CA TYR A 33 1.79 1.65 -9.07
C TYR A 33 0.44 1.83 -9.79
N PRO A 34 0.00 0.92 -10.69
CA PRO A 34 -1.33 0.99 -11.27
C PRO A 34 -2.46 0.89 -10.23
N MET A 35 -2.29 0.06 -9.20
CA MET A 35 -3.29 -0.08 -8.13
C MET A 35 -3.32 1.16 -7.23
N ILE A 36 -2.17 1.72 -6.89
CA ILE A 36 -2.07 2.99 -6.14
C ILE A 36 -2.78 4.10 -6.92
N PHE A 37 -2.54 4.19 -8.24
CA PHE A 37 -3.23 5.15 -9.10
C PHE A 37 -4.75 4.93 -9.10
N LEU A 38 -5.21 3.67 -9.16
CA LEU A 38 -6.63 3.35 -9.06
C LEU A 38 -7.23 3.78 -7.71
N TYR A 39 -6.52 3.58 -6.59
CA TYR A 39 -6.97 4.06 -5.28
C TYR A 39 -7.06 5.58 -5.24
N PHE A 40 -6.07 6.28 -5.81
CA PHE A 40 -6.10 7.73 -5.96
C PHE A 40 -7.31 8.21 -6.78
N LEU A 41 -7.58 7.58 -7.93
CA LEU A 41 -8.80 7.86 -8.71
C LEU A 41 -10.06 7.58 -7.87
N GLY A 42 -10.06 6.51 -7.07
CA GLY A 42 -11.13 6.21 -6.12
C GLY A 42 -11.39 7.35 -5.13
N VAL A 43 -10.33 7.99 -4.63
CA VAL A 43 -10.45 9.17 -3.75
C VAL A 43 -11.10 10.36 -4.47
N LEU A 44 -10.84 10.54 -5.76
CA LEU A 44 -11.37 11.65 -6.56
C LEU A 44 -12.82 11.43 -7.00
N PHE A 45 -13.18 10.22 -7.41
CA PHE A 45 -14.44 9.94 -8.10
C PHE A 45 -15.49 9.21 -7.25
N LEU A 46 -15.09 8.42 -6.24
CA LEU A 46 -16.06 7.73 -5.38
C LEU A 46 -16.67 8.69 -4.36
N ARG A 47 -17.92 8.40 -3.96
CA ARG A 47 -18.70 9.22 -3.01
C ARG A 47 -19.16 8.40 -1.82
N GLY A 48 -19.45 9.09 -0.71
CA GLY A 48 -19.92 8.48 0.53
C GLY A 48 -18.94 7.46 1.09
N ASN A 49 -19.46 6.32 1.56
CA ASN A 49 -18.68 5.30 2.27
C ASN A 49 -17.63 4.61 1.38
N TYR A 50 -17.83 4.53 0.07
CA TYR A 50 -16.85 3.94 -0.85
C TYR A 50 -15.56 4.76 -0.93
N ARG A 51 -15.64 6.09 -0.78
CA ARG A 51 -14.47 6.97 -0.75
C ARG A 51 -13.57 6.66 0.46
N ILE A 52 -14.16 6.26 1.58
CA ILE A 52 -13.44 5.91 2.82
C ILE A 52 -12.53 4.69 2.57
N ILE A 53 -12.96 3.74 1.73
CA ILE A 53 -12.14 2.58 1.34
C ILE A 53 -10.92 3.04 0.54
N ALA A 54 -11.12 3.89 -0.48
CA ALA A 54 -10.03 4.42 -1.30
C ALA A 54 -9.03 5.25 -0.49
N ILE A 55 -9.51 6.08 0.44
CA ILE A 55 -8.64 6.84 1.37
C ILE A 55 -7.86 5.88 2.27
N GLY A 56 -8.50 4.84 2.80
CA GLY A 56 -7.84 3.86 3.66
C GLY A 56 -6.74 3.08 2.93
N LEU A 57 -7.01 2.64 1.69
CA LEU A 57 -6.02 1.98 0.85
C LEU A 57 -4.86 2.93 0.51
N LEU A 58 -5.14 4.19 0.16
CA LEU A 58 -4.08 5.15 -0.15
C LEU A 58 -3.23 5.49 1.09
N PHE A 59 -3.85 5.57 2.27
CA PHE A 59 -3.15 5.77 3.54
C PHE A 59 -2.27 4.57 3.90
N HIS A 60 -2.73 3.36 3.63
CA HIS A 60 -1.93 2.14 3.76
C HIS A 60 -0.66 2.18 2.88
N MET A 61 -0.82 2.54 1.60
CA MET A 61 0.33 2.69 0.69
C MET A 61 1.31 3.77 1.16
N PHE A 62 0.79 4.83 1.79
CA PHE A 62 1.62 5.86 2.41
C PHE A 62 2.40 5.32 3.60
N THR A 63 1.78 4.51 4.47
CA THR A 63 2.48 3.90 5.61
C THR A 63 3.53 2.89 5.15
N ASP A 64 3.28 2.11 4.09
CA ASP A 64 4.28 1.21 3.49
C ASP A 64 5.48 1.97 2.91
N PHE A 65 5.20 3.06 2.20
CA PHE A 65 6.25 3.93 1.67
C PHE A 65 7.09 4.52 2.81
N GLN A 66 6.43 5.01 3.87
CA GLN A 66 7.09 5.57 5.04
C GLN A 66 7.88 4.51 5.82
N ASP A 67 7.36 3.28 5.94
CA ASP A 67 8.03 2.20 6.65
C ASP A 67 9.33 1.78 5.95
N PHE A 68 9.34 1.77 4.62
CA PHE A 68 10.55 1.41 3.89
C PHE A 68 11.46 2.62 3.62
N TYR A 69 10.99 3.60 2.85
CA TYR A 69 11.86 4.65 2.31
C TYR A 69 12.24 5.69 3.36
N PHE A 70 11.29 6.14 4.16
CA PHE A 70 11.56 7.18 5.17
C PHE A 70 12.46 6.65 6.29
N TRP A 71 12.20 5.44 6.79
CA TRP A 71 13.06 4.84 7.81
C TRP A 71 14.46 4.51 7.29
N ARG A 72 14.58 3.97 6.08
CA ARG A 72 15.92 3.75 5.48
C ARG A 72 16.69 5.04 5.28
N TRP A 73 16.02 6.10 4.81
CA TRP A 73 16.63 7.42 4.68
C TRP A 73 17.08 7.98 6.04
N LEU A 74 16.23 7.89 7.05
CA LEU A 74 16.52 8.43 8.39
C LEU A 74 17.65 7.65 9.09
N MET A 75 17.63 6.32 8.99
CA MET A 75 18.60 5.43 9.63
C MET A 75 19.87 5.19 8.80
N LYS A 76 19.92 5.68 7.56
CA LYS A 76 21.01 5.45 6.59
C LYS A 76 21.26 3.95 6.33
N LEU A 77 20.18 3.17 6.23
CA LEU A 77 20.16 1.73 5.93
C LEU A 77 19.94 1.44 4.43
#